data_AF-A0A7H8IEZ3-F1
#
_entry.id   AF-A0A7H8IEZ3-F1
#
_cell.length_a   1.000
_cell.length_b   1.000
_cell.length_c   1.000
_cell.angle_alpha   90.00
_cell.angle_beta   90.00
_cell.angle_gamma   90.00
#
_symmetry.space_group_name_H-M   'P 1'
#
loop_
_entity.id
_entity.type
_entity.pdbx_description
1 polymer ?
#
loop_
_entity_poly.entity_id
_entity_poly.type
_entity_poly.pdbx_seq_one_letter_code
_entity_poly.pdbx_strand_id
1 'polypeptide(L)'
;MTADRPAAPGGSRSGPRSGSRAELIADTALALLVERGMRGLTHRAVDEAAGLPLGSTSNHARTRAALLKAAVRRLAEREARVLTPEEMPPLSGGPDRPSAGGTATGGTAAGGTATGGTAAGGTAASRTAAGGTGTDPIGALADTLALALHRSLTMQRDLLIARYELALEATRRPELREFYDAAGRGFRKPLEAMMASVGSTEPRRHARSLTAWCEGLMFGCAAGADHADVPGRAELRTGFEELLRGMVPISPGGAGNTRSC
;
A
#
# COMPACT_ATOMS: atom_id res chain seq x y z
N MET A 1 -19.81 -31.75 -53.40
CA MET A 1 -18.91 -32.61 -52.62
C MET A 1 -17.67 -31.80 -52.28
N THR A 2 -17.65 -31.00 -51.21
CA THR A 2 -17.24 -31.40 -49.83
C THR A 2 -15.89 -32.14 -49.84
N ALA A 3 -14.81 -31.64 -49.26
CA ALA A 3 -14.75 -31.10 -47.90
C ALA A 3 -13.83 -29.87 -47.75
N ASP A 4 -14.44 -28.82 -47.22
CA ASP A 4 -13.81 -27.76 -46.44
C ASP A 4 -13.32 -28.34 -45.11
N ARG A 5 -12.06 -28.07 -44.74
CA ARG A 5 -11.46 -28.57 -43.49
C ARG A 5 -11.44 -27.41 -42.49
N PRO A 6 -12.09 -27.51 -41.33
CA PRO A 6 -12.15 -26.40 -40.40
C PRO A 6 -10.77 -26.14 -39.78
N ALA A 7 -10.39 -24.86 -39.78
CA ALA A 7 -9.22 -24.35 -39.09
C ALA A 7 -9.38 -24.59 -37.56
N ALA A 8 -8.38 -25.23 -36.96
CA ALA A 8 -8.29 -25.36 -35.51
C ALA A 8 -8.09 -23.96 -34.89
N PRO A 9 -8.84 -23.58 -33.84
CA PRO A 9 -8.59 -22.33 -33.14
C PRO A 9 -7.27 -22.43 -32.38
N GLY A 10 -6.35 -21.52 -32.71
CA GLY A 10 -5.11 -21.30 -31.99
C GLY A 10 -5.41 -20.89 -30.55
N GLY A 11 -5.39 -21.87 -29.65
CA GLY A 11 -5.39 -21.63 -28.22
C GLY A 11 -4.03 -21.12 -27.79
N SER A 12 -3.85 -19.80 -27.74
CA SER A 12 -2.81 -19.20 -26.91
C SER A 12 -3.22 -19.38 -25.45
N ARG A 13 -2.86 -20.53 -24.87
CA ARG A 13 -2.83 -20.68 -23.42
C ARG A 13 -1.77 -19.72 -22.88
N SER A 14 -2.21 -18.54 -22.44
CA SER A 14 -1.39 -17.64 -21.63
C SER A 14 -1.16 -18.34 -20.29
N GLY A 15 -0.10 -19.13 -20.21
CA GLY A 15 0.47 -19.57 -18.94
C GLY A 15 0.99 -18.36 -18.15
N PRO A 16 1.18 -18.50 -16.82
CA PRO A 16 1.65 -17.41 -15.98
C PRO A 16 2.95 -16.82 -16.56
N ARG A 17 2.97 -15.51 -16.82
CA ARG A 17 4.07 -14.82 -17.53
C ARG A 17 5.39 -15.01 -16.79
N SER A 18 6.26 -15.90 -17.29
CA SER A 18 7.70 -15.81 -17.03
C SER A 18 8.16 -14.42 -17.49
N GLY A 19 8.59 -13.57 -16.56
CA GLY A 19 8.99 -12.20 -16.86
C GLY A 19 10.02 -12.11 -17.98
N SER A 20 10.07 -10.97 -18.66
CA SER A 20 11.09 -10.74 -19.69
C SER A 20 12.50 -10.86 -19.07
N ARG A 21 13.51 -11.19 -19.88
CA ARG A 21 14.90 -11.26 -19.40
C ARG A 21 15.35 -9.94 -18.76
N ALA A 22 14.85 -8.81 -19.24
CA ALA A 22 15.09 -7.50 -18.64
C ALA A 22 14.49 -7.37 -17.23
N GLU A 23 13.28 -7.89 -17.01
CA GLU A 23 12.66 -7.92 -15.68
C GLU A 23 13.43 -8.82 -14.72
N LEU A 24 13.84 -10.02 -15.16
CA LEU A 24 14.67 -10.91 -14.35
C LEU A 24 15.98 -10.24 -13.92
N ILE A 25 16.68 -9.58 -14.85
CA ILE A 25 17.91 -8.84 -14.56
C ILE A 25 17.65 -7.74 -13.53
N ALA A 26 16.56 -6.97 -13.69
CA ALA A 26 16.25 -5.87 -12.78
C ALA A 26 15.80 -6.35 -11.40
N ASP A 27 14.99 -7.43 -11.32
CA ASP A 27 14.60 -8.05 -10.05
C ASP A 27 15.81 -8.63 -9.32
N THR A 28 16.72 -9.29 -10.05
CA THR A 28 17.98 -9.79 -9.48
C THR A 28 18.86 -8.64 -8.99
N ALA A 29 18.92 -7.53 -9.72
CA ALA A 29 19.63 -6.34 -9.29
C ALA A 29 19.06 -5.78 -7.98
N LEU A 30 17.74 -5.74 -7.81
CA LEU A 30 17.10 -5.34 -6.56
C LEU A 30 17.46 -6.31 -5.42
N ALA A 31 17.40 -7.62 -5.65
CA ALA A 31 17.78 -8.62 -4.64
C ALA A 31 19.24 -8.46 -4.18
N LEU A 32 20.17 -8.27 -5.13
CA LEU A 32 21.58 -8.04 -4.81
C LEU A 32 21.82 -6.75 -4.04
N LEU A 33 21.04 -5.70 -4.28
CA LEU A 33 21.11 -4.46 -3.50
C LEU A 33 20.73 -4.69 -2.05
N VAL A 34 19.71 -5.52 -1.80
CA VAL A 34 19.28 -5.86 -0.44
C VAL A 34 20.32 -6.72 0.26
N GLU A 35 20.82 -7.75 -0.40
CA GLU A 35 21.75 -8.71 0.19
C GLU A 35 23.16 -8.16 0.40
N ARG A 36 23.65 -7.33 -0.55
CA ARG A 36 25.08 -6.98 -0.66
C ARG A 36 25.32 -5.48 -0.79
N GLY A 37 24.27 -4.67 -0.77
CA GLY A 37 24.34 -3.21 -0.94
C GLY A 37 24.87 -2.79 -2.32
N MET A 38 25.07 -1.48 -2.47
CA MET A 38 25.56 -0.89 -3.72
C MET A 38 26.88 -1.47 -4.24
N ARG A 39 27.78 -1.91 -3.36
CA ARG A 39 29.09 -2.47 -3.75
C ARG A 39 28.97 -3.85 -4.40
N GLY A 40 27.98 -4.65 -4.00
CA GLY A 40 27.74 -5.97 -4.57
C GLY A 40 27.09 -5.96 -5.95
N LEU A 41 26.46 -4.84 -6.35
CA LEU A 41 25.78 -4.74 -7.63
C LEU A 41 26.79 -4.59 -8.79
N THR A 42 27.05 -5.68 -9.50
CA THR A 42 27.88 -5.69 -10.73
C THR A 42 27.22 -6.56 -11.80
N HIS A 43 27.52 -6.34 -13.07
CA HIS A 43 26.99 -7.15 -14.17
C HIS A 43 27.25 -8.64 -13.99
N ARG A 44 28.48 -9.00 -13.59
CA ARG A 44 28.85 -10.37 -13.31
C ARG A 44 28.03 -10.96 -12.17
N ALA A 45 27.89 -10.22 -11.06
CA ALA A 45 27.11 -10.68 -9.92
C ALA A 45 25.63 -10.87 -10.29
N VAL A 46 25.07 -10.01 -11.14
CA VAL A 46 23.70 -10.15 -11.65
C VAL A 46 23.58 -11.37 -12.55
N ASP A 47 24.49 -11.57 -13.51
CA ASP A 47 24.47 -12.74 -14.40
C ASP A 47 24.53 -14.05 -13.58
N GLU A 48 25.45 -14.11 -12.62
CA GLU A 48 25.61 -15.26 -11.74
C GLU A 48 24.37 -15.52 -10.88
N ALA A 49 23.84 -14.50 -10.20
CA ALA A 49 22.66 -14.63 -9.35
C ALA A 49 21.37 -14.92 -10.15
N ALA A 50 21.27 -14.44 -11.39
CA ALA A 50 20.14 -14.70 -12.27
C ALA A 50 20.25 -16.05 -13.03
N GLY A 51 21.36 -16.78 -12.89
CA GLY A 51 21.63 -18.00 -13.66
C GLY A 51 21.75 -17.75 -15.16
N LEU A 52 22.21 -16.55 -15.56
CA LEU A 52 22.36 -16.15 -16.95
C LEU A 52 23.80 -16.34 -17.45
N PRO A 53 24.01 -16.55 -18.76
CA PRO A 53 25.35 -16.53 -19.34
C PRO A 53 26.08 -15.21 -19.06
N LEU A 54 27.38 -15.28 -18.80
CA LEU A 54 28.22 -14.09 -18.60
C LEU A 54 28.10 -13.10 -19.76
N GLY A 55 27.84 -11.83 -19.44
CA GLY A 55 27.63 -10.75 -20.40
C GLY A 55 26.16 -10.49 -20.74
N SER A 56 25.22 -11.31 -20.25
CA SER A 56 23.77 -11.13 -20.51
C SER A 56 23.26 -9.78 -19.97
N THR A 57 23.68 -9.42 -18.77
CA THR A 57 23.35 -8.14 -18.15
C THR A 57 23.97 -6.98 -18.94
N SER A 58 25.21 -7.13 -19.42
CA SER A 58 25.89 -6.09 -20.21
C SER A 58 25.21 -5.81 -21.54
N ASN A 59 24.62 -6.85 -22.16
CA ASN A 59 23.82 -6.69 -23.38
C ASN A 59 22.55 -5.85 -23.16
N HIS A 60 21.94 -5.93 -21.96
CA HIS A 60 20.73 -5.17 -21.63
C HIS A 60 21.05 -3.78 -21.05
N ALA A 61 22.08 -3.70 -20.22
CA ALA A 61 22.51 -2.50 -19.52
C ALA A 61 24.02 -2.31 -19.72
N ARG A 62 24.42 -1.65 -20.80
CA ARG A 62 25.85 -1.51 -21.17
C ARG A 62 26.74 -0.83 -20.12
N THR A 63 26.15 -0.03 -19.24
CA THR A 63 26.88 0.71 -18.20
C THR A 63 26.29 0.45 -16.82
N ARG A 64 27.07 0.71 -15.77
CA ARG A 64 26.57 0.69 -14.38
C ARG A 64 25.38 1.64 -14.20
N ALA A 65 25.43 2.82 -14.81
CA ALA A 65 24.32 3.77 -14.76
C ALA A 65 23.04 3.22 -15.41
N ALA A 66 23.17 2.51 -16.54
CA ALA A 66 22.03 1.84 -17.18
C ALA A 66 21.43 0.74 -16.29
N LEU A 67 22.28 -0.03 -15.59
CA LEU A 67 21.83 -1.06 -14.66
C LEU A 67 21.08 -0.45 -13.46
N LEU A 68 21.59 0.65 -12.91
CA LEU A 68 20.91 1.39 -11.83
C LEU A 68 19.58 1.98 -12.29
N LYS A 69 19.51 2.55 -13.49
CA LYS A 69 18.25 3.05 -14.06
C LYS A 69 17.24 1.91 -14.29
N ALA A 70 17.70 0.71 -14.67
CA ALA A 70 16.84 -0.46 -14.77
C ALA A 70 16.29 -0.89 -13.40
N ALA A 71 17.14 -0.93 -12.37
CA ALA A 71 16.72 -1.22 -11.00
C ALA A 71 15.71 -0.19 -10.46
N VAL A 72 15.95 1.11 -10.65
CA VAL A 72 15.01 2.17 -10.24
C VAL A 72 13.67 2.06 -10.96
N ARG A 73 13.67 1.74 -12.26
CA ARG A 73 12.42 1.51 -13.01
C ARG A 73 11.64 0.33 -12.41
N ARG A 74 12.34 -0.77 -12.15
CA ARG A 74 11.71 -1.97 -11.58
C ARG A 74 11.20 -1.73 -10.17
N LEU A 75 11.94 -0.98 -9.36
CA LEU A 75 11.50 -0.54 -8.04
C LEU A 75 10.18 0.24 -8.13
N ALA A 76 10.11 1.24 -9.01
CA ALA A 76 8.90 2.05 -9.18
C ALA A 76 7.71 1.21 -9.70
N GLU A 77 7.93 0.26 -10.60
CA GLU A 77 6.90 -0.69 -11.04
C GLU A 77 6.38 -1.55 -9.89
N ARG A 78 7.26 -2.05 -9.02
CA ARG A 78 6.87 -2.87 -7.87
C ARG A 78 6.16 -2.06 -6.80
N GLU A 79 6.61 -0.86 -6.50
CA GLU A 79 5.94 0.06 -5.56
C GLU A 79 4.56 0.46 -6.07
N ALA A 80 4.42 0.75 -7.37
CA ALA A 80 3.14 1.12 -7.96
C ALA A 80 2.07 0.02 -7.79
N ARG A 81 2.44 -1.26 -7.88
CA ARG A 81 1.51 -2.39 -7.68
C ARG A 81 0.86 -2.38 -6.30
N VAL A 82 1.61 -1.99 -5.27
CA VAL A 82 1.09 -1.91 -3.88
C VAL A 82 -0.05 -0.90 -3.76
N LEU A 83 -0.03 0.16 -4.59
CA LEU A 83 -1.05 1.20 -4.60
C LEU A 83 -2.07 1.02 -5.73
N THR A 84 -2.06 -0.12 -6.43
CA THR A 84 -3.05 -0.34 -7.49
C THR A 84 -4.45 -0.60 -6.93
N PRO A 85 -5.49 0.03 -7.49
CA PRO A 85 -6.88 -0.15 -7.06
C PRO A 85 -7.41 -1.59 -7.15
N GLU A 86 -6.84 -2.48 -7.98
CA GLU A 86 -7.29 -3.89 -8.08
C GLU A 86 -7.05 -4.69 -6.80
N GLU A 87 -6.11 -4.25 -5.94
CA GLU A 87 -5.85 -4.84 -4.61
C GLU A 87 -6.39 -3.98 -3.45
N MET A 88 -7.10 -2.89 -3.76
CA MET A 88 -7.79 -2.04 -2.81
C MET A 88 -9.30 -2.28 -2.94
N PRO A 89 -10.03 -2.53 -1.84
CA PRO A 89 -11.48 -2.53 -1.92
C PRO A 89 -11.93 -1.15 -2.46
N PRO A 90 -12.96 -1.09 -3.33
CA PRO A 90 -13.50 0.19 -3.75
C PRO A 90 -13.84 1.01 -2.51
N LEU A 91 -13.67 2.34 -2.57
CA LEU A 91 -14.06 3.29 -1.50
C LEU A 91 -15.58 3.28 -1.20
N SER A 92 -16.30 2.27 -1.69
CA SER A 92 -17.69 1.94 -1.42
C SER A 92 -17.71 0.85 -0.34
N GLY A 93 -18.03 1.24 0.89
CA GLY A 93 -18.13 0.35 2.04
C GLY A 93 -19.02 -0.86 1.76
N GLY A 94 -18.42 -2.06 1.79
CA GLY A 94 -19.15 -3.31 1.96
C GLY A 94 -19.22 -3.61 3.45
N PRO A 95 -20.39 -4.01 4.00
CA PRO A 95 -20.49 -4.33 5.42
C PRO A 95 -19.61 -5.53 5.75
N ASP A 96 -18.74 -5.38 6.74
CA ASP A 96 -18.10 -6.49 7.43
C ASP A 96 -19.20 -7.48 7.85
N ARG A 97 -19.24 -8.65 7.22
CA ARG A 97 -19.99 -9.77 7.78
C ARG A 97 -19.16 -10.29 8.95
N PRO A 98 -19.69 -10.31 10.18
CA PRO A 98 -19.00 -10.97 11.26
C PRO A 98 -18.84 -12.45 10.88
N SER A 99 -17.60 -12.94 10.89
CA SER A 99 -17.33 -14.36 10.72
C SER A 99 -18.01 -15.12 11.85
N ALA A 100 -19.07 -15.85 11.54
CA ALA A 100 -19.66 -16.81 12.45
C ALA A 100 -18.68 -17.98 12.61
N GLY A 101 -17.74 -17.83 13.54
CA GLY A 101 -16.91 -18.92 14.04
C GLY A 101 -17.70 -19.75 15.04
N GLY A 102 -18.42 -20.75 14.56
CA GLY A 102 -18.95 -21.82 15.39
C GLY A 102 -17.88 -22.89 15.60
N THR A 103 -17.49 -23.13 16.85
CA THR A 103 -17.34 -24.44 17.50
C THR A 103 -16.60 -24.29 18.83
N ALA A 104 -17.34 -24.39 19.94
CA ALA A 104 -16.77 -24.79 21.23
C ALA A 104 -17.82 -25.64 21.96
N THR A 105 -17.47 -26.91 22.13
CA THR A 105 -18.27 -28.00 22.67
C THR A 105 -17.89 -28.22 24.14
N GLY A 106 -18.88 -28.30 25.04
CA GLY A 106 -18.82 -28.92 26.39
C GLY A 106 -18.02 -28.16 27.46
N GLY A 107 -18.62 -27.61 28.52
CA GLY A 107 -19.14 -28.30 29.72
C GLY A 107 -18.13 -28.11 30.87
N THR A 108 -18.40 -27.92 32.17
CA THR A 108 -19.58 -27.94 33.04
C THR A 108 -19.09 -27.42 34.41
N ALA A 109 -19.88 -26.61 35.15
CA ALA A 109 -20.01 -26.55 36.63
C ALA A 109 -20.56 -25.15 37.03
N ALA A 110 -21.78 -24.95 37.53
CA ALA A 110 -22.47 -25.43 38.74
C ALA A 110 -22.42 -24.40 39.91
N GLY A 111 -23.62 -24.04 40.41
CA GLY A 111 -23.91 -23.27 41.65
C GLY A 111 -24.15 -21.78 41.40
N GLY A 112 -25.37 -21.20 41.43
CA GLY A 112 -26.33 -21.13 42.55
C GLY A 112 -25.96 -19.94 43.45
N THR A 113 -26.77 -18.92 43.77
CA THR A 113 -28.22 -18.81 43.96
C THR A 113 -28.68 -17.34 44.04
N ALA A 114 -29.84 -17.07 43.42
CA ALA A 114 -31.01 -16.28 43.86
C ALA A 114 -30.94 -14.86 44.48
N THR A 115 -31.97 -14.07 44.07
CA THR A 115 -32.72 -12.94 44.67
C THR A 115 -32.50 -11.60 43.97
N GLY A 116 -33.48 -10.78 43.58
CA GLY A 116 -34.94 -10.79 43.65
C GLY A 116 -35.45 -9.35 43.44
N GLY A 117 -36.49 -9.14 42.61
CA GLY A 117 -37.28 -7.88 42.49
C GLY A 117 -36.55 -6.67 41.86
N THR A 118 -37.17 -5.69 41.20
CA THR A 118 -38.58 -5.33 41.00
C THR A 118 -38.64 -4.35 39.82
N ALA A 119 -39.76 -4.31 39.11
CA ALA A 119 -40.04 -3.44 37.97
C ALA A 119 -40.23 -1.95 38.34
N ALA A 120 -39.72 -1.07 37.48
CA ALA A 120 -40.23 0.27 37.13
C ALA A 120 -39.45 0.70 35.87
N GLY A 121 -40.03 0.97 34.71
CA GLY A 121 -41.02 2.02 34.48
C GLY A 121 -40.28 3.31 34.09
N GLY A 122 -40.00 3.50 32.79
CA GLY A 122 -39.25 4.68 32.32
C GLY A 122 -38.94 4.65 30.83
N THR A 123 -39.95 4.89 30.01
CA THR A 123 -39.85 5.24 28.59
C THR A 123 -38.91 6.42 28.37
N ALA A 124 -37.71 6.15 27.89
CA ALA A 124 -36.92 7.10 27.12
C ALA A 124 -36.86 6.58 25.69
N ALA A 125 -37.56 7.29 24.80
CA ALA A 125 -37.51 7.09 23.37
C ALA A 125 -36.05 7.18 22.92
N SER A 126 -35.39 6.02 22.81
CA SER A 126 -34.16 5.88 22.04
C SER A 126 -34.56 6.18 20.61
N ARG A 127 -34.36 7.43 20.21
CA ARG A 127 -34.43 7.84 18.83
C ARG A 127 -33.31 7.08 18.14
N THR A 128 -33.67 5.93 17.59
CA THR A 128 -32.97 5.30 16.49
C THR A 128 -32.97 6.32 15.37
N ALA A 129 -31.93 7.16 15.36
CA ALA A 129 -31.62 8.02 14.24
C ALA A 129 -31.20 7.08 13.10
N ALA A 130 -32.20 6.71 12.32
CA ALA A 130 -32.02 6.17 10.99
C ALA A 130 -31.27 7.21 10.13
N GLY A 131 -30.38 6.71 9.27
CA GLY A 131 -30.11 7.37 7.99
C GLY A 131 -28.84 8.21 7.94
N GLY A 132 -27.71 7.53 7.85
CA GLY A 132 -26.45 8.13 7.44
C GLY A 132 -25.46 7.07 6.98
N THR A 133 -25.81 6.24 5.99
CA THR A 133 -24.78 5.52 5.20
C THR A 133 -24.08 6.53 4.29
N GLY A 134 -23.46 7.53 4.89
CA GLY A 134 -22.38 8.30 4.28
C GLY A 134 -21.11 7.72 4.85
N THR A 135 -20.45 6.83 4.11
CA THR A 135 -19.11 6.34 4.46
C THR A 135 -18.26 7.54 4.86
N ASP A 136 -17.73 7.58 6.08
CA ASP A 136 -16.79 8.62 6.49
C ASP A 136 -15.63 8.62 5.49
N PRO A 137 -15.51 9.64 4.61
CA PRO A 137 -14.55 9.62 3.52
C PRO A 137 -13.12 9.65 4.06
N ILE A 138 -12.91 10.26 5.24
CA ILE A 138 -11.62 10.27 5.94
C ILE A 138 -11.31 8.88 6.48
N GLY A 139 -12.29 8.22 7.11
CA GLY A 139 -12.14 6.85 7.62
C GLY A 139 -11.81 5.84 6.51
N ALA A 140 -12.48 5.90 5.37
CA ALA A 140 -12.21 5.02 4.22
C ALA A 140 -10.82 5.27 3.60
N LEU A 141 -10.38 6.53 3.55
CA LEU A 141 -9.04 6.86 3.11
C LEU A 141 -7.99 6.36 4.11
N ALA A 142 -8.23 6.51 5.41
CA ALA A 142 -7.36 6.00 6.47
C ALA A 142 -7.20 4.48 6.38
N ASP A 143 -8.29 3.74 6.15
CA ASP A 143 -8.25 2.28 5.93
C ASP A 143 -7.37 1.87 4.77
N THR A 144 -7.53 2.58 3.66
CA THR A 144 -6.78 2.36 2.42
C THR A 144 -5.30 2.58 2.65
N LEU A 145 -4.94 3.72 3.25
CA LEU A 145 -3.55 4.09 3.50
C LEU A 145 -2.91 3.17 4.56
N ALA A 146 -3.65 2.79 5.60
CA ALA A 146 -3.20 1.84 6.62
C ALA A 146 -2.89 0.47 6.02
N LEU A 147 -3.76 -0.04 5.14
CA LEU A 147 -3.52 -1.31 4.46
C LEU A 147 -2.27 -1.23 3.56
N ALA A 148 -2.14 -0.16 2.77
CA ALA A 148 -1.00 0.04 1.88
C ALA A 148 0.32 0.12 2.67
N LEU A 149 0.37 0.95 3.73
CA LEU A 149 1.57 1.09 4.55
C LEU A 149 1.91 -0.20 5.29
N HIS A 150 0.92 -0.90 5.86
CA HIS A 150 1.15 -2.17 6.53
C HIS A 150 1.76 -3.22 5.58
N ARG A 151 1.24 -3.33 4.34
CA ARG A 151 1.81 -4.23 3.32
C ARG A 151 3.25 -3.86 2.97
N SER A 152 3.56 -2.58 2.82
CA SER A 152 4.93 -2.13 2.56
C SER A 152 5.88 -2.52 3.69
N LEU A 153 5.44 -2.38 4.94
CA LEU A 153 6.25 -2.68 6.13
C LEU A 153 6.48 -4.18 6.34
N THR A 154 5.46 -5.01 6.11
CA THR A 154 5.53 -6.45 6.45
C THR A 154 5.91 -7.35 5.28
N MET A 155 5.44 -7.04 4.07
CA MET A 155 5.62 -7.91 2.90
C MET A 155 6.75 -7.47 1.97
N GLN A 156 7.26 -6.25 2.13
CA GLN A 156 8.19 -5.64 1.18
C GLN A 156 9.35 -4.90 1.83
N ARG A 157 9.77 -5.33 3.02
CA ARG A 157 10.92 -4.75 3.72
C ARG A 157 12.17 -4.70 2.84
N ASP A 158 12.43 -5.77 2.08
CA ASP A 158 13.53 -5.84 1.12
C ASP A 158 13.43 -4.76 0.04
N LEU A 159 12.21 -4.48 -0.45
CA LEU A 159 12.00 -3.43 -1.44
C LEU A 159 12.28 -2.04 -0.85
N LEU A 160 11.93 -1.81 0.42
CA LEU A 160 12.26 -0.58 1.14
C LEU A 160 13.77 -0.42 1.32
N ILE A 161 14.50 -1.50 1.67
CA ILE A 161 15.97 -1.46 1.75
C ILE A 161 16.57 -1.11 0.39
N ALA A 162 16.13 -1.76 -0.69
CA ALA A 162 16.59 -1.45 -2.04
C ALA A 162 16.28 0.01 -2.44
N ARG A 163 15.10 0.53 -2.06
CA ARG A 163 14.73 1.94 -2.23
C ARG A 163 15.73 2.86 -1.54
N TYR A 164 16.08 2.59 -0.28
CA TYR A 164 17.03 3.43 0.46
C TYR A 164 18.45 3.37 -0.10
N GLU A 165 18.94 2.19 -0.51
CA GLU A 165 20.23 2.05 -1.20
C GLU A 165 20.27 2.89 -2.50
N LEU A 166 19.23 2.79 -3.33
CA LEU A 166 19.12 3.54 -4.58
C LEU A 166 18.96 5.05 -4.34
N ALA A 167 18.17 5.45 -3.34
CA ALA A 167 17.98 6.85 -2.96
C ALA A 167 19.29 7.48 -2.50
N LEU A 168 20.04 6.78 -1.64
CA LEU A 168 21.35 7.24 -1.16
C LEU A 168 22.36 7.30 -2.31
N GLU A 169 22.39 6.33 -3.22
CA GLU A 169 23.25 6.43 -4.39
C GLU A 169 22.88 7.58 -5.33
N ALA A 170 21.58 7.86 -5.50
CA ALA A 170 21.12 8.97 -6.32
C ALA A 170 21.64 10.33 -5.80
N THR A 171 21.91 10.47 -4.50
CA THR A 171 22.54 11.70 -3.95
C THR A 171 23.99 11.90 -4.42
N ARG A 172 24.65 10.82 -4.85
CA ARG A 172 26.05 10.83 -5.33
C ARG A 172 26.17 10.88 -6.86
N ARG A 173 25.05 10.75 -7.59
CA ARG A 173 25.02 10.66 -9.06
C ARG A 173 23.90 11.52 -9.66
N PRO A 174 24.19 12.72 -10.16
CA PRO A 174 23.17 13.63 -10.71
C PRO A 174 22.31 12.99 -11.82
N GLU A 175 22.92 12.23 -12.72
CA GLU A 175 22.21 11.53 -13.81
C GLU A 175 21.21 10.46 -13.32
N LEU A 176 21.45 9.89 -12.14
CA LEU A 176 20.52 8.95 -11.51
C LEU A 176 19.44 9.71 -10.73
N ARG A 177 19.79 10.87 -10.14
CA ARG A 177 18.86 11.70 -9.37
C ARG A 177 17.65 12.13 -10.19
N GLU A 178 17.87 12.67 -11.38
CA GLU A 178 16.77 13.09 -12.27
C GLU A 178 15.83 11.93 -12.60
N PHE A 179 16.39 10.76 -12.85
CA PHE A 179 15.63 9.55 -13.16
C PHE A 179 14.85 9.03 -11.96
N TYR A 180 15.48 9.00 -10.78
CA TYR A 180 14.84 8.61 -9.52
C TYR A 180 13.68 9.55 -9.17
N ASP A 181 13.89 10.86 -9.30
CA ASP A 181 12.85 11.86 -9.08
C ASP A 181 11.70 11.71 -10.07
N ALA A 182 12.00 11.37 -11.34
CA ALA A 182 10.98 11.10 -12.34
C ALA A 182 10.13 9.88 -12.01
N ALA A 183 10.77 8.79 -11.58
CA ALA A 183 10.09 7.57 -11.15
C ALA A 183 9.20 7.84 -9.92
N GLY A 184 9.69 8.60 -8.94
CA GLY A 184 8.95 8.95 -7.72
C GLY A 184 7.73 9.87 -7.95
N ARG A 185 7.66 10.62 -9.06
CA ARG A 185 6.50 11.48 -9.37
C ARG A 185 5.20 10.68 -9.63
N GLY A 186 5.31 9.42 -10.05
CA GLY A 186 4.15 8.54 -10.28
C GLY A 186 3.32 8.29 -9.03
N PHE A 187 3.95 8.30 -7.85
CA PHE A 187 3.30 8.04 -6.56
C PHE A 187 2.53 9.24 -6.02
N ARG A 188 2.98 10.47 -6.30
CA ARG A 188 2.45 11.68 -5.64
C ARG A 188 1.09 12.13 -6.18
N LYS A 189 0.87 12.03 -7.50
CA LYS A 189 -0.36 12.50 -8.15
C LYS A 189 -1.63 11.78 -7.65
N PRO A 190 -1.65 10.43 -7.51
CA PRO A 190 -2.80 9.74 -6.92
C PRO A 190 -3.11 10.21 -5.50
N LEU A 191 -2.09 10.43 -4.68
CA LEU A 191 -2.26 10.89 -3.31
C LEU A 191 -2.84 12.31 -3.25
N GLU A 192 -2.40 13.21 -4.14
CA GLU A 192 -3.00 14.54 -4.29
C GLU A 192 -4.50 14.46 -4.65
N ALA A 193 -4.87 13.54 -5.54
CA ALA A 193 -6.27 13.33 -5.92
C ALA A 193 -7.11 12.77 -4.75
N MET A 194 -6.56 11.82 -3.98
CA MET A 194 -7.20 11.30 -2.77
C MET A 194 -7.39 12.38 -1.70
N MET A 195 -6.40 13.25 -1.50
CA MET A 195 -6.54 14.37 -0.57
C MET A 195 -7.63 15.35 -1.03
N ALA A 196 -7.70 15.65 -2.34
CA ALA A 196 -8.76 16.48 -2.89
C ALA A 196 -10.15 15.86 -2.70
N SER A 197 -10.30 14.54 -2.87
CA SER A 197 -11.59 13.86 -2.74
C SER A 197 -12.16 13.89 -1.32
N VAL A 198 -11.32 14.02 -0.30
CA VAL A 198 -11.75 14.13 1.11
C VAL A 198 -11.94 15.57 1.58
N GLY A 199 -11.89 16.56 0.67
CA GLY A 199 -12.17 17.97 0.98
C GLY A 199 -10.96 18.79 1.44
N SER A 200 -9.74 18.32 1.19
CA SER A 200 -8.53 19.09 1.48
C SER A 200 -8.50 20.41 0.69
N THR A 201 -8.33 21.54 1.38
CA THR A 201 -8.13 22.86 0.76
C THR A 201 -6.76 23.00 0.09
N GLU A 202 -5.78 22.20 0.54
CA GLU A 202 -4.37 22.29 0.09
C GLU A 202 -3.80 20.90 -0.26
N PRO A 203 -4.37 20.19 -1.27
CA PRO A 203 -4.10 18.77 -1.51
C PRO A 203 -2.62 18.43 -1.73
N ARG A 204 -1.89 19.31 -2.43
CA ARG A 204 -0.44 19.14 -2.69
C ARG A 204 0.39 19.17 -1.41
N ARG A 205 0.11 20.15 -0.54
CA ARG A 205 0.81 20.29 0.75
C ARG A 205 0.49 19.13 1.68
N HIS A 206 -0.78 18.73 1.75
CA HIS A 206 -1.20 17.63 2.61
C HIS A 206 -0.68 16.28 2.11
N ALA A 207 -0.70 16.01 0.80
CA ALA A 207 -0.08 14.81 0.23
C ALA A 207 1.42 14.73 0.53
N ARG A 208 2.15 15.86 0.47
CA ARG A 208 3.56 15.93 0.86
C ARG A 208 3.76 15.60 2.35
N SER A 209 2.92 16.14 3.23
CA SER A 209 3.02 15.93 4.68
C SER A 209 2.72 14.48 5.04
N LEU A 210 1.68 13.90 4.44
CA LEU A 210 1.32 12.50 4.56
C LEU A 210 2.45 11.58 4.08
N THR A 211 3.03 11.88 2.92
CA THR A 211 4.19 11.12 2.40
C THR A 211 5.37 11.19 3.38
N ALA A 212 5.67 12.37 3.92
CA ALA A 212 6.77 12.53 4.87
C ALA A 212 6.57 11.72 6.16
N TRP A 213 5.33 11.67 6.67
CA TRP A 213 4.99 10.83 7.82
C TRP A 213 5.15 9.33 7.52
N CYS A 214 4.62 8.86 6.40
CA CYS A 214 4.80 7.46 5.96
C CYS A 214 6.28 7.10 5.78
N GLU A 215 7.08 7.96 5.16
CA GLU A 215 8.52 7.73 4.96
C GLU A 215 9.29 7.63 6.28
N GLY A 216 8.89 8.41 7.31
CA GLY A 216 9.46 8.29 8.64
C GLY A 216 9.23 6.92 9.25
N LEU A 217 8.00 6.40 9.19
CA LEU A 217 7.66 5.06 9.67
C LEU A 217 8.35 3.95 8.87
N MET A 218 8.34 4.06 7.53
CA MET A 218 9.01 3.10 6.65
C MET A 218 10.51 3.03 6.94
N PHE A 219 11.15 4.18 7.14
CA PHE A 219 12.57 4.23 7.47
C PHE A 219 12.84 3.64 8.86
N GLY A 220 12.08 4.08 9.87
CA GLY A 220 12.20 3.60 11.26
C GLY A 220 12.11 2.08 11.37
N CYS A 221 11.15 1.47 10.68
CA CYS A 221 10.93 0.02 10.69
C CYS A 221 11.92 -0.75 9.79
N ALA A 222 12.29 -0.21 8.63
CA ALA A 222 13.12 -0.96 7.68
C ALA A 222 14.62 -0.91 8.04
N ALA A 223 15.10 0.29 8.41
CA ALA A 223 16.52 0.61 8.59
C ALA A 223 16.85 1.29 9.94
N GLY A 224 15.84 1.75 10.69
CA GLY A 224 15.98 2.45 11.95
C GLY A 224 15.86 1.56 13.19
N ALA A 225 15.68 2.20 14.35
CA ALA A 225 15.63 1.54 15.65
C ALA A 225 14.37 0.67 15.84
N ASP A 226 13.26 1.04 15.21
CA ASP A 226 11.93 0.44 15.40
C ASP A 226 11.73 -0.85 14.59
N HIS A 227 12.81 -1.44 14.08
CA HIS A 227 12.76 -2.63 13.23
C HIS A 227 12.16 -3.89 13.87
N ALA A 228 12.05 -3.91 15.20
CA ALA A 228 11.45 -4.99 15.98
C ALA A 228 9.96 -4.73 16.31
N ASP A 229 9.51 -3.48 16.23
CA ASP A 229 8.21 -3.03 16.70
C ASP A 229 7.39 -2.47 15.53
N VAL A 230 7.17 -3.30 14.51
CA VAL A 230 6.41 -2.91 13.32
C VAL A 230 4.92 -2.72 13.69
N PRO A 231 4.32 -1.54 13.46
CA PRO A 231 2.96 -1.24 13.89
C PRO A 231 1.93 -2.11 13.16
N GLY A 232 0.92 -2.54 13.92
CA GLY A 232 -0.21 -3.28 13.39
C GLY A 232 -1.10 -2.42 12.48
N ARG A 233 -1.91 -3.04 11.62
CA ARG A 233 -2.81 -2.31 10.71
C ARG A 233 -3.79 -1.40 11.45
N ALA A 234 -4.31 -1.82 12.61
CA ALA A 234 -5.24 -1.04 13.42
C ALA A 234 -4.59 0.24 13.97
N GLU A 235 -3.36 0.13 14.47
CA GLU A 235 -2.57 1.27 14.96
C GLU A 235 -2.27 2.26 13.83
N LEU A 236 -1.84 1.76 12.67
CA LEU A 236 -1.62 2.59 11.48
C LEU A 236 -2.89 3.32 11.05
N ARG A 237 -4.05 2.65 11.08
CA ARG A 237 -5.35 3.27 10.79
C ARG A 237 -5.63 4.44 11.74
N THR A 238 -5.45 4.24 13.04
CA THR A 238 -5.63 5.30 14.03
C THR A 238 -4.71 6.49 13.74
N GLY A 239 -3.42 6.25 13.48
CA GLY A 239 -2.47 7.32 13.15
C GLY A 239 -2.84 8.08 11.87
N PHE A 240 -3.28 7.38 10.82
CA PHE A 240 -3.77 8.03 9.60
C PHE A 240 -5.03 8.85 9.85
N GLU A 241 -5.99 8.34 10.64
CA GLU A 241 -7.22 9.05 10.95
C GLU A 241 -6.95 10.34 11.73
N GLU A 242 -6.10 10.30 12.75
CA GLU A 242 -5.65 11.48 13.51
C GLU A 242 -4.98 12.51 12.60
N LEU A 243 -4.05 12.06 11.75
CA LEU A 243 -3.33 12.93 10.82
C LEU A 243 -4.27 13.57 9.79
N LEU A 244 -5.18 12.79 9.19
CA LEU A 244 -6.12 13.27 8.18
C LEU A 244 -7.14 14.24 8.77
N ARG A 245 -7.70 13.95 9.95
CA ARG A 245 -8.61 14.85 10.65
C ARG A 245 -7.92 16.14 11.10
N GLY A 246 -6.63 16.09 11.43
CA GLY A 246 -5.82 17.27 11.73
C GLY A 246 -5.52 18.14 10.50
N MET A 247 -5.38 17.54 9.31
CA MET A 247 -5.08 18.26 8.06
C MET A 247 -6.33 18.82 7.37
N VAL A 248 -7.42 18.07 7.38
CA VAL A 248 -8.65 18.42 6.65
C VAL A 248 -9.62 19.10 7.61
N PRO A 249 -9.92 20.39 7.42
CA PRO A 249 -10.88 21.06 8.28
C PRO A 249 -12.24 20.40 8.15
N ILE A 250 -12.88 20.12 9.29
CA ILE A 250 -14.27 19.69 9.31
C ILE A 250 -15.08 20.84 8.71
N SER A 251 -15.70 20.63 7.55
CA SER A 251 -16.63 21.63 7.02
C SER A 251 -17.72 21.85 8.07
N PRO A 252 -17.95 23.08 8.55
CA PRO A 252 -19.05 23.35 9.46
C PRO A 252 -20.36 23.21 8.66
N GLY A 253 -20.90 22.00 8.61
CA GLY A 253 -22.19 21.71 8.02
C GLY A 253 -23.31 22.16 8.95
N GLY A 254 -24.00 23.25 8.57
CA GLY A 254 -25.35 23.55 9.06
C GLY A 254 -25.46 24.63 10.13
N ALA A 255 -25.03 25.86 9.85
CA ALA A 255 -25.68 27.00 10.48
C ALA A 255 -27.10 27.09 9.91
N GLY A 256 -28.04 26.49 10.65
CA GLY A 256 -29.46 26.52 10.36
C GLY A 256 -29.94 27.93 10.07
N ASN A 257 -30.69 28.02 8.99
CA ASN A 257 -31.55 29.13 8.62
C ASN A 257 -32.43 29.56 9.81
N THR A 258 -32.02 30.58 10.55
CA THR A 258 -32.93 31.42 11.34
C THR A 258 -32.43 32.85 11.34
N ARG A 259 -33.00 33.66 10.45
CA ARG A 259 -33.44 35.02 10.78
C ARG A 259 -34.51 35.45 9.78
N SER A 260 -35.73 35.03 10.08
CA SER A 260 -36.92 35.83 9.84
C SER A 260 -37.05 36.80 11.00
N CYS A 261 -37.09 38.10 10.71
CA CYS A 261 -37.90 39.17 11.33
C CYS A 261 -37.37 40.50 10.81
#